data_AF-A0A182R0P3-F1
#
_entry.id   AF-A0A182R0P3-F1
#
_cell.length_a   1.000
_cell.length_b   1.000
_cell.length_c   1.000
_cell.angle_alpha   90.00
_cell.angle_beta   90.00
_cell.angle_gamma   90.00
#
_symmetry.space_group_name_H-M   'P 1'
#
loop_
_entity.id
_entity.type
_entity.pdbx_description
1 polymer ?
#
loop_
_entity_poly.entity_id
_entity_poly.type
_entity_poly.pdbx_seq_one_letter_code
_entity_poly.pdbx_strand_id
1 'polypeptide(L)'
;MYWNVRSEGNTCCVRKVPKLLTLTMPLVVYSKDHKELFFGTLDATGMNGLEKLLGWVLKRCDTSISLVYDSCYHEMVDRVIRSVSYEKNGDEVLVCYRQPVPCETSDNGELQQRYHFRPVSPNDGEYVEQQWVHKDPVLEKLPERLICRNRSLGAYDQDGRLVSWCLV
;
A
#
# COMPACT_ATOMS: atom_id res chain seq x y z
N MET A 1 -0.37 -8.80 7.09
CA MET A 1 -1.30 -9.67 7.87
C MET A 1 -2.20 -8.76 8.71
N TYR A 2 -3.46 -9.12 8.99
CA TYR A 2 -4.55 -8.24 9.51
C TYR A 2 -5.12 -7.26 8.46
N TRP A 3 -6.42 -7.11 8.16
CA TRP A 3 -7.68 -7.84 8.50
C TRP A 3 -8.55 -7.97 7.22
N ASN A 4 -9.69 -8.69 7.29
CA ASN A 4 -10.45 -9.15 6.12
C ASN A 4 -11.96 -8.84 6.24
N VAL A 5 -12.57 -8.07 5.33
CA VAL A 5 -13.99 -8.14 4.85
C VAL A 5 -14.06 -7.52 3.44
N ARG A 6 -14.98 -8.01 2.59
CA ARG A 6 -15.10 -7.73 1.13
C ARG A 6 -15.43 -6.27 0.74
N SER A 7 -14.59 -5.67 -0.09
CA SER A 7 -14.90 -5.26 -1.47
C SER A 7 -13.59 -5.14 -2.26
N GLU A 8 -13.64 -4.93 -3.58
CA GLU A 8 -12.45 -4.53 -4.35
C GLU A 8 -11.98 -3.14 -3.85
N GLY A 9 -10.65 -2.94 -3.75
CA GLY A 9 -10.03 -1.74 -3.16
C GLY A 9 -8.68 -2.03 -2.48
N ASN A 10 -7.68 -1.19 -2.77
CA ASN A 10 -6.29 -1.37 -2.31
C ASN A 10 -6.05 -0.82 -0.88
N THR A 11 -5.04 -1.36 -0.16
CA THR A 11 -5.02 -1.44 1.31
C THR A 11 -4.27 -0.35 2.12
N CYS A 12 -4.61 -0.27 3.41
CA CYS A 12 -4.23 0.69 4.45
C CYS A 12 -3.24 0.12 5.51
N CYS A 13 -2.54 0.95 6.31
CA CYS A 13 -2.22 0.65 7.73
C CYS A 13 -1.83 1.89 8.60
N VAL A 14 -1.55 1.67 9.90
CA VAL A 14 -1.77 2.65 11.00
C VAL A 14 -0.70 2.49 12.13
N ARG A 15 -0.45 3.34 13.15
CA ARG A 15 -1.21 4.42 13.87
C ARG A 15 -0.28 5.30 14.76
N LYS A 16 -0.53 6.61 14.86
CA LYS A 16 -0.37 7.44 16.09
C LYS A 16 -1.62 8.29 16.29
N VAL A 17 -2.52 7.89 17.20
CA VAL A 17 -3.92 8.37 17.32
C VAL A 17 -4.07 9.89 17.17
N PRO A 18 -4.45 10.41 15.99
CA PRO A 18 -4.97 11.76 15.84
C PRO A 18 -6.47 11.70 16.14
N LYS A 19 -7.07 12.79 16.63
CA LYS A 19 -8.53 12.85 16.78
C LYS A 19 -9.17 12.62 15.41
N LEU A 20 -9.98 11.56 15.29
CA LEU A 20 -10.77 11.29 14.09
C LEU A 20 -11.65 12.52 13.83
N LEU A 21 -11.32 13.31 12.81
CA LEU A 21 -12.20 14.33 12.27
C LEU A 21 -13.14 13.65 11.27
N THR A 22 -14.01 12.79 11.82
CA THR A 22 -15.11 12.17 11.08
C THR A 22 -16.14 13.24 10.72
N LEU A 23 -15.90 13.95 9.62
CA LEU A 23 -16.94 14.73 8.95
C LEU A 23 -17.92 13.74 8.33
N THR A 24 -18.94 13.38 9.10
CA THR A 24 -19.97 12.40 8.72
C THR A 24 -20.89 12.95 7.63
N MET A 25 -20.42 12.90 6.38
CA MET A 25 -21.32 12.55 5.28
C MET A 25 -21.43 11.02 5.30
N PRO A 26 -22.64 10.44 5.35
CA PRO A 26 -22.78 9.00 5.41
C PRO A 26 -22.13 8.36 4.17
N LEU A 27 -21.42 7.25 4.38
CA LEU A 27 -20.84 6.37 3.35
C LEU A 27 -19.57 6.86 2.62
N VAL A 28 -19.04 8.06 2.88
CA VAL A 28 -17.72 8.49 2.36
C VAL A 28 -16.60 8.22 3.39
N VAL A 29 -15.51 7.59 2.95
CA VAL A 29 -14.36 7.25 3.81
C VAL A 29 -13.08 7.81 3.19
N TYR A 30 -12.19 8.36 4.01
CA TYR A 30 -10.82 8.69 3.62
C TYR A 30 -9.83 8.41 4.77
N SER A 31 -8.56 8.19 4.43
CA SER A 31 -7.44 8.06 5.35
C SER A 31 -6.20 8.69 4.72
N LYS A 32 -5.46 9.53 5.48
CA LYS A 32 -4.16 10.05 5.06
C LYS A 32 -3.07 9.36 5.89
N ASP A 33 -2.10 8.74 5.22
CA ASP A 33 -0.85 8.28 5.86
C ASP A 33 0.34 8.95 5.17
N HIS A 34 1.09 9.75 5.93
CA HIS A 34 2.15 10.63 5.40
C HIS A 34 1.75 11.40 4.12
N LYS A 35 2.25 11.01 2.94
CA LYS A 35 1.94 11.62 1.63
C LYS A 35 0.83 10.89 0.86
N GLU A 36 0.33 9.77 1.37
CA GLU A 36 -0.67 8.93 0.71
C GLU A 36 -2.08 9.25 1.20
N LEU A 37 -3.03 9.37 0.28
CA LEU A 37 -4.44 9.58 0.55
C LEU A 37 -5.26 8.44 -0.05
N PHE A 38 -5.84 7.64 0.83
CA PHE A 38 -6.77 6.57 0.53
C PHE A 38 -8.20 7.12 0.63
N PHE A 39 -9.07 6.84 -0.33
CA PHE A 39 -10.48 7.23 -0.25
C PHE A 39 -11.40 6.32 -1.06
N GLY A 40 -12.69 6.37 -0.72
CA GLY A 40 -13.76 5.70 -1.45
C GLY A 40 -15.13 6.03 -0.89
N THR A 41 -16.18 5.54 -1.54
CA THR A 41 -17.55 5.66 -1.05
C THR A 41 -18.34 4.38 -1.29
N LEU A 42 -19.19 4.01 -0.33
CA LEU A 42 -20.16 2.93 -0.46
C LEU A 42 -21.52 3.41 -1.00
N ASP A 43 -21.68 4.72 -1.21
CA ASP A 43 -22.88 5.31 -1.78
C ASP A 43 -22.78 5.34 -3.32
N ALA A 44 -23.66 4.59 -3.98
CA ALA A 44 -23.79 4.56 -5.44
C ALA A 44 -24.17 5.92 -6.05
N THR A 45 -24.72 6.84 -5.25
CA THR A 45 -25.03 8.23 -5.64
C THR A 45 -23.99 9.24 -5.10
N GLY A 46 -23.03 8.76 -4.31
CA GLY A 46 -22.15 9.58 -3.46
C GLY A 46 -20.92 10.16 -4.15
N MET A 47 -20.71 9.91 -5.45
CA MET A 47 -19.57 10.47 -6.19
C MET A 47 -19.50 12.00 -6.07
N ASN A 48 -20.63 12.70 -6.09
CA ASN A 48 -20.69 14.16 -5.90
C ASN A 48 -20.26 14.63 -4.50
N GLY A 49 -20.45 13.78 -3.47
CA GLY A 49 -19.98 14.04 -2.11
C GLY A 49 -18.48 13.78 -1.97
N LEU A 50 -18.01 12.67 -2.54
CA LEU A 50 -16.60 12.29 -2.57
C LEU A 50 -15.75 13.30 -3.38
N GLU A 51 -16.22 13.75 -4.55
CA GLU A 51 -15.54 14.76 -5.39
C GLU A 51 -15.33 16.08 -4.62
N LYS A 52 -16.37 16.55 -3.91
CA LYS A 52 -16.30 17.75 -3.05
C LYS A 52 -15.36 17.57 -1.85
N LEU A 53 -15.41 16.40 -1.19
CA LEU A 53 -14.52 16.11 -0.06
C LEU A 53 -13.06 16.05 -0.52
N LEU A 54 -12.77 15.35 -1.60
CA LEU A 54 -11.42 15.23 -2.17
C LEU A 54 -10.87 16.62 -2.54
N GLY A 55 -11.66 17.46 -3.22
CA GLY A 55 -11.26 18.84 -3.54
C GLY A 55 -11.02 19.72 -2.32
N TRP A 56 -11.72 19.48 -1.19
CA TRP A 56 -11.49 20.18 0.07
C TRP A 56 -10.26 19.67 0.82
N VAL A 57 -10.00 18.36 0.78
CA VAL A 57 -8.81 17.73 1.38
C VAL A 57 -7.55 18.16 0.63
N LEU A 58 -7.52 18.09 -0.71
CA LEU A 58 -6.34 18.42 -1.51
C LEU A 58 -5.91 19.89 -1.39
N LYS A 59 -6.87 20.82 -1.21
CA LYS A 59 -6.60 22.24 -0.90
C LYS A 59 -5.92 22.46 0.46
N ARG A 60 -5.78 21.42 1.28
CA ARG A 60 -5.17 21.43 2.62
C ARG A 60 -4.02 20.43 2.75
N CYS A 61 -3.67 19.75 1.67
CA CYS A 61 -2.55 18.83 1.62
C CYS A 61 -1.25 19.56 1.24
N ASP A 62 -0.14 18.84 1.42
CA ASP A 62 1.21 19.29 1.11
C ASP A 62 1.41 19.41 -0.41
N THR A 63 2.49 20.05 -0.85
CA THR A 63 2.79 20.30 -2.28
C THR A 63 2.92 19.05 -3.16
N SER A 64 2.96 17.86 -2.56
CA SER A 64 2.96 16.57 -3.25
C SER A 64 2.14 15.56 -2.44
N ILE A 65 1.31 14.78 -3.13
CA ILE A 65 0.45 13.76 -2.55
C ILE A 65 0.28 12.59 -3.54
N SER A 66 0.32 11.37 -3.02
CA SER A 66 -0.03 10.15 -3.74
C SER A 66 -1.48 9.81 -3.45
N LEU A 67 -2.27 9.49 -4.48
CA LEU A 67 -3.69 9.14 -4.33
C LEU A 67 -3.86 7.65 -4.59
N VAL A 68 -4.44 6.93 -3.62
CA VAL A 68 -4.72 5.50 -3.74
C VAL A 68 -6.23 5.29 -3.73
N TYR A 69 -6.77 4.88 -4.87
CA TYR A 69 -8.20 4.82 -5.13
C TYR A 69 -8.54 3.73 -6.14
N ASP A 70 -9.79 3.29 -6.16
CA ASP A 70 -10.29 2.34 -7.17
C ASP A 70 -10.39 3.00 -8.54
N SER A 71 -10.03 2.28 -9.62
CA SER A 71 -9.94 2.83 -10.97
C SER A 71 -11.27 3.42 -11.49
N CYS A 72 -12.42 3.02 -10.94
CA CYS A 72 -13.72 3.65 -11.26
C CYS A 72 -13.78 5.15 -10.92
N TYR A 73 -12.91 5.66 -10.05
CA TYR A 73 -12.84 7.07 -9.69
C TYR A 73 -11.88 7.90 -10.57
N HIS A 74 -11.13 7.29 -11.50
CA HIS A 74 -10.03 7.95 -12.25
C HIS A 74 -10.46 9.27 -12.93
N GLU A 75 -11.56 9.29 -13.67
CA GLU A 75 -12.06 10.53 -14.30
C GLU A 75 -12.43 11.63 -13.30
N MET A 76 -12.97 11.26 -12.14
CA MET A 76 -13.35 12.19 -11.08
C MET A 76 -12.10 12.78 -10.41
N VAL A 77 -11.11 11.94 -10.14
CA VAL A 77 -9.82 12.37 -9.59
C VAL A 77 -9.10 13.33 -10.55
N ASP A 78 -9.06 13.01 -11.84
CA ASP A 78 -8.49 13.86 -12.89
C ASP A 78 -9.15 15.25 -12.95
N ARG A 79 -10.49 15.33 -12.79
CA ARG A 79 -11.20 16.61 -12.68
C ARG A 79 -10.80 17.39 -11.43
N VAL A 80 -10.78 16.73 -10.26
CA VAL A 80 -10.46 17.39 -9.00
C VAL A 80 -9.03 17.91 -9.01
N ILE A 81 -8.04 17.09 -9.39
CA ILE A 81 -6.62 17.46 -9.48
C ILE A 81 -6.45 18.74 -10.31
N ARG A 82 -7.06 18.80 -11.51
CA ARG A 82 -7.05 19.99 -12.36
C ARG A 82 -7.71 21.19 -11.68
N SER A 83 -8.84 20.99 -10.99
CA SER A 83 -9.55 22.07 -10.27
C SER A 83 -8.80 22.63 -9.04
N VAL A 84 -7.83 21.88 -8.51
CA VAL A 84 -6.96 22.30 -7.39
C VAL A 84 -5.52 22.60 -7.81
N SER A 85 -5.25 22.67 -9.11
CA SER A 85 -3.94 23.03 -9.69
C SER A 85 -2.77 22.11 -9.28
N TYR A 86 -3.04 20.81 -9.09
CA TYR A 86 -1.99 19.80 -8.98
C TYR A 86 -1.61 19.28 -10.38
N GLU A 87 -0.33 18.95 -10.58
CA GLU A 87 0.16 18.25 -11.78
C GLU A 87 0.36 16.76 -11.49
N LYS A 88 0.08 15.91 -12.48
CA LYS A 88 0.17 14.45 -12.35
C LYS A 88 1.59 13.98 -12.66
N ASN A 89 2.29 13.47 -11.66
CA ASN A 89 3.68 12.99 -11.78
C ASN A 89 3.79 11.48 -12.09
N GLY A 90 2.70 10.72 -12.03
CA GLY A 90 2.66 9.28 -12.29
C GLY A 90 1.23 8.73 -12.37
N ASP A 91 1.09 7.55 -12.97
CA ASP A 91 -0.18 6.81 -13.07
C ASP A 91 0.12 5.30 -12.97
N GLU A 92 0.44 4.84 -11.76
CA GLU A 92 0.84 3.45 -11.50
C GLU A 92 -0.38 2.58 -11.16
N VAL A 93 -0.44 1.37 -11.73
CA VAL A 93 -1.54 0.43 -11.50
C VAL A 93 -1.14 -0.60 -10.45
N LEU A 94 -1.71 -0.49 -9.26
CA LEU A 94 -1.57 -1.49 -8.19
C LEU A 94 -2.58 -2.63 -8.39
N VAL A 95 -2.07 -3.82 -8.74
CA VAL A 95 -2.87 -5.04 -8.95
C VAL A 95 -2.93 -5.87 -7.67
N CYS A 96 -4.13 -6.07 -7.13
CA CYS A 96 -4.36 -6.93 -5.97
C CYS A 96 -4.86 -8.32 -6.37
N TYR A 97 -4.07 -9.35 -6.05
CA TYR A 97 -4.45 -10.75 -6.22
C TYR A 97 -5.17 -11.26 -4.97
N ARG A 98 -6.42 -11.73 -5.14
CA ARG A 98 -7.19 -12.36 -4.05
C ARG A 98 -7.16 -13.88 -4.21
N GLN A 99 -6.51 -14.56 -3.27
CA GLN A 99 -6.56 -16.01 -3.14
C GLN A 99 -7.70 -16.43 -2.19
N PRO A 100 -8.84 -16.95 -2.69
CA PRO A 100 -10.02 -17.22 -1.85
C PRO A 100 -9.91 -18.49 -1.01
N VAL A 101 -9.07 -19.44 -1.44
CA VAL A 101 -8.79 -20.71 -0.75
C VAL A 101 -7.27 -20.80 -0.60
N PRO A 102 -6.72 -21.05 0.61
CA PRO A 102 -5.30 -21.31 0.78
C PRO A 102 -4.85 -22.43 -0.16
N CYS A 103 -3.65 -22.30 -0.74
CA CYS A 103 -3.09 -23.38 -1.55
C CYS A 103 -2.94 -24.60 -0.64
N GLU A 104 -3.47 -25.75 -1.06
CA GLU A 104 -3.20 -26.99 -0.34
C GLU A 104 -1.70 -27.23 -0.34
N THR A 105 -1.15 -27.66 0.80
CA THR A 105 0.29 -27.86 1.00
C THR A 105 0.75 -29.13 0.27
N SER A 106 0.76 -29.08 -1.06
CA SER A 106 1.15 -30.16 -1.97
C SER A 106 2.06 -29.72 -3.11
N ASP A 107 2.41 -28.43 -3.18
CA ASP A 107 3.45 -27.96 -4.10
C ASP A 107 4.84 -28.25 -3.51
N ASN A 108 5.26 -29.52 -3.64
CA ASN A 108 6.65 -29.95 -3.57
C ASN A 108 7.41 -29.50 -4.85
N GLY A 109 7.05 -28.36 -5.43
CA GLY A 109 7.70 -27.79 -6.60
C GLY A 109 9.20 -27.72 -6.33
N GLU A 110 9.97 -28.28 -7.26
CA GLU A 110 11.43 -28.44 -7.15
C GLU A 110 12.15 -27.09 -7.26
N LEU A 111 11.94 -26.23 -6.27
CA LEU A 111 12.81 -25.12 -5.96
C LEU A 111 14.20 -25.73 -5.73
N GLN A 112 15.06 -25.52 -6.73
CA GLN A 112 16.27 -26.29 -6.92
C GLN A 112 17.08 -26.38 -5.64
N GLN A 113 17.69 -27.55 -5.37
CA GLN A 113 18.53 -27.89 -4.20
C GLN A 113 19.63 -26.86 -3.85
N ARG A 114 19.86 -25.88 -4.74
CA ARG A 114 20.77 -24.75 -4.62
C ARG A 114 20.26 -23.61 -3.75
N TYR A 115 18.98 -23.57 -3.37
CA TYR A 115 18.41 -22.49 -2.55
C TYR A 115 17.69 -23.00 -1.30
N HIS A 116 17.88 -22.26 -0.19
CA HIS A 116 17.26 -22.54 1.11
C HIS A 116 16.26 -21.45 1.45
N PHE A 117 15.07 -21.84 1.89
CA PHE A 117 13.96 -20.92 2.18
C PHE A 117 13.75 -20.78 3.68
N ARG A 118 13.79 -19.54 4.19
CA ARG A 118 13.58 -19.23 5.61
C ARG A 118 13.06 -17.79 5.77
N PRO A 119 12.56 -17.37 6.95
CA PRO A 119 12.30 -15.97 7.22
C PRO A 119 13.54 -15.09 6.95
N VAL A 120 13.31 -13.88 6.43
CA VAL A 120 14.38 -12.92 6.16
C VAL A 120 15.04 -12.52 7.49
N SER A 121 16.36 -12.46 7.54
CA SER A 121 17.06 -12.03 8.76
C SER A 121 16.90 -10.53 8.95
N PRO A 122 16.68 -10.01 10.17
CA PRO A 122 16.77 -8.58 10.45
C PRO A 122 18.10 -7.96 9.98
N ASN A 123 19.19 -8.73 10.04
CA ASN A 123 20.52 -8.31 9.56
C ASN A 123 20.58 -8.09 8.04
N ASP A 124 19.68 -8.70 7.27
CA ASP A 124 19.59 -8.49 5.82
C ASP A 124 18.84 -7.17 5.49
N GLY A 125 18.25 -6.50 6.48
CA GLY A 125 17.40 -5.32 6.29
C GLY A 125 18.11 -4.15 5.59
N GLU A 126 19.38 -3.90 5.92
CA GLU A 126 20.18 -2.87 5.25
C GLU A 126 20.39 -3.21 3.77
N TYR A 127 20.70 -4.46 3.44
CA TYR A 127 20.86 -4.90 2.05
C TYR A 127 19.54 -4.75 1.26
N VAL A 128 18.41 -5.15 1.84
CA VAL A 128 17.09 -4.96 1.22
C VAL A 128 16.77 -3.48 1.01
N GLU A 129 17.08 -2.61 1.98
CA GLU A 129 16.91 -1.15 1.85
C GLU A 129 17.87 -0.54 0.80
N GLN A 130 19.08 -1.07 0.65
CA GLN A 130 20.00 -0.69 -0.41
C GLN A 130 19.46 -1.04 -1.81
N GLN A 131 18.75 -2.17 -1.98
CA GLN A 131 18.14 -2.58 -3.24
C GLN A 131 16.74 -1.97 -3.51
N TRP A 132 16.11 -1.35 -2.51
CA TRP A 132 14.78 -0.76 -2.66
C TRP A 132 14.83 0.47 -3.58
N VAL A 133 14.02 0.49 -4.65
CA VAL A 133 14.02 1.60 -5.64
C VAL A 133 13.37 2.87 -5.06
N HIS A 134 12.34 2.72 -4.23
CA HIS A 134 11.55 3.82 -3.68
C HIS A 134 12.13 4.33 -2.34
N LYS A 135 13.28 5.01 -2.39
CA LYS A 135 13.96 5.58 -1.21
C LYS A 135 13.44 6.99 -0.87
N ASP A 136 12.17 7.10 -0.49
CA ASP A 136 11.69 8.33 0.16
C ASP A 136 12.18 8.35 1.63
N PRO A 137 12.79 9.45 2.13
CA PRO A 137 13.19 9.58 3.53
C PRO A 137 12.06 9.33 4.56
N VAL A 138 10.79 9.49 4.17
CA VAL A 138 9.64 9.13 5.01
C VAL A 138 9.57 7.62 5.29
N LEU A 139 10.13 6.80 4.40
CA LEU A 139 10.14 5.34 4.46
C LEU A 139 11.47 4.78 5.01
N GLU A 140 12.33 5.60 5.62
CA GLU A 140 13.59 5.15 6.24
C GLU A 140 13.36 3.94 7.15
N LYS A 141 14.19 2.90 7.02
CA LYS A 141 14.09 1.63 7.76
C LYS A 141 12.76 0.91 7.57
N LEU A 142 12.02 1.16 6.49
CA LEU A 142 10.79 0.41 6.20
C LEU A 142 11.08 -1.10 6.06
N PRO A 143 12.10 -1.57 5.31
CA PRO A 143 12.37 -2.99 5.19
C PRO A 143 12.67 -3.67 6.54
N GLU A 144 13.52 -3.07 7.37
CA GLU A 144 13.81 -3.55 8.73
C GLU A 144 12.51 -3.64 9.57
N ARG A 145 11.66 -2.61 9.53
CA ARG A 145 10.37 -2.59 10.24
C ARG A 145 9.41 -3.66 9.76
N LEU A 146 9.37 -3.97 8.46
CA LEU A 146 8.54 -5.03 7.90
C LEU A 146 9.07 -6.42 8.31
N ILE A 147 10.37 -6.67 8.13
CA ILE A 147 11.05 -7.92 8.51
C ILE A 147 10.83 -8.24 10.01
N CYS A 148 10.94 -7.24 10.88
CA CYS A 148 10.81 -7.42 12.33
C CYS A 148 9.36 -7.53 12.85
N ARG A 149 8.35 -7.15 12.06
CA ARG A 149 6.93 -7.08 12.52
C ARG A 149 6.02 -8.07 11.81
N ASN A 150 6.36 -8.48 10.59
CA ASN A 150 5.53 -9.35 9.76
C ASN A 150 6.26 -10.66 9.44
N ARG A 151 5.50 -11.64 8.95
CA ARG A 151 6.10 -12.83 8.34
C ARG A 151 6.73 -12.43 7.02
N SER A 152 7.97 -12.84 6.80
CA SER A 152 8.73 -12.65 5.57
C SER A 152 9.21 -14.00 5.03
N LEU A 153 9.60 -14.03 3.75
CA LEU A 153 10.25 -15.19 3.14
C LEU A 153 11.48 -14.71 2.37
N GLY A 154 12.63 -15.29 2.66
CA GLY A 154 13.88 -15.09 1.94
C GLY A 154 14.33 -16.39 1.28
N ALA A 155 14.83 -16.26 0.05
CA ALA A 155 15.58 -17.29 -0.65
C ALA A 155 17.08 -17.02 -0.47
N TYR A 156 17.81 -18.01 0.01
CA TYR A 156 19.25 -17.92 0.28
C TYR A 156 20.02 -18.91 -0.58
N ASP A 157 21.18 -18.50 -1.09
CA ASP A 157 22.10 -19.40 -1.80
C ASP A 157 22.87 -20.33 -0.83
N GLN A 158 23.76 -21.16 -1.37
CA GLN A 158 24.58 -22.09 -0.57
C GLN A 158 25.60 -21.39 0.34
N ASP A 159 25.99 -20.15 0.02
CA ASP A 159 26.87 -19.32 0.84
C ASP A 159 26.09 -18.58 1.96
N GLY A 160 24.76 -18.75 2.01
CA GLY A 160 23.87 -18.12 2.98
C GLY A 160 23.52 -16.67 2.66
N ARG A 161 23.73 -16.20 1.42
CA ARG A 161 23.42 -14.84 0.98
C ARG A 161 21.97 -14.72 0.54
N LEU A 162 21.29 -13.63 0.91
CA LEU A 162 19.92 -13.36 0.47
C LEU A 162 19.91 -13.00 -1.02
N VAL A 163 19.27 -13.82 -1.85
CA VAL A 163 19.19 -13.59 -3.32
C VAL A 163 17.81 -13.09 -3.78
N SER A 164 16.76 -13.32 -3.00
CA SER A 164 15.40 -12.82 -3.27
C SER A 164 14.57 -12.83 -1.98
N TRP A 165 13.58 -11.95 -1.87
CA TRP A 165 12.75 -11.81 -0.69
C TRP A 165 11.30 -11.43 -1.03
N CYS A 166 10.40 -11.78 -0.12
CA CYS A 166 9.03 -11.28 -0.06
C CYS A 166 8.77 -10.74 1.36
N LEU A 167 8.44 -9.45 1.44
CA LEU A 167 8.05 -8.77 2.67
C LEU A 167 6.54 -8.50 2.66
N VAL A 168 5.95 -8.44 3.85
CA VAL A 168 4.51 -8.23 4.13
C VAL A 168 4.37 -7.12 5.17
#